data_AF-A0A517P2L5-F1
#
_entry.id   AF-A0A517P2L5-F1
#
_cell.length_a   1.000
_cell.length_b   1.000
_cell.length_c   1.000
_cell.angle_alpha   90.00
_cell.angle_beta   90.00
_cell.angle_gamma   90.00
#
_symmetry.space_group_name_H-M   'P 1'
#
loop_
_entity.id
_entity.type
_entity.pdbx_description
1 polymer ?
#
loop_
_entity_poly.entity_id
_entity_poly.type
_entity_poly.pdbx_seq_one_letter_code
_entity_poly.pdbx_strand_id
1 'polypeptide(L)'
;MSFQLGTLTDAESRFKRDFIEFAKLWADVKEDWRDDRCRRFEQEHLASLGPSLNRFTAGLNELTNKIRQADRALADEGPSPDQL
;
A
#
# COMPACT_ATOMS: atom_id res chain seq x y z
N MET A 1 11.07 14.18 15.89
CA MET A 1 10.22 14.44 14.70
C MET A 1 9.06 13.49 14.76
N SER A 2 7.79 13.93 14.71
CA SER A 2 6.68 12.98 14.60
C SER A 2 6.51 12.57 13.14
N PHE A 3 6.67 11.29 12.86
CA PHE A 3 6.42 10.77 11.53
C PHE A 3 4.90 10.76 11.27
N GLN A 4 4.44 11.29 10.13
CA GLN A 4 3.01 11.37 9.81
C GLN A 4 2.45 10.01 9.33
N LEU A 5 2.42 9.03 10.23
CA LEU A 5 1.91 7.68 9.97
C LEU A 5 0.44 7.67 9.51
N GLY A 6 -0.36 8.63 9.97
CA GLY A 6 -1.75 8.79 9.53
C GLY A 6 -1.86 9.08 8.04
N THR A 7 -1.04 9.99 7.53
CA THR A 7 -1.00 10.36 6.11
C THR A 7 -0.57 9.19 5.24
N LEU A 8 0.41 8.40 5.70
CA LEU A 8 0.87 7.20 5.00
C LEU A 8 -0.23 6.13 4.92
N THR A 9 -0.94 5.90 6.03
CA THR A 9 -2.04 4.93 6.11
C THR A 9 -3.24 5.35 5.25
N ASP A 10 -3.55 6.65 5.21
CA ASP A 10 -4.62 7.18 4.35
C ASP A 10 -4.26 7.02 2.87
N ALA A 11 -3.00 7.29 2.49
CA ALA A 11 -2.52 7.07 1.13
C ALA A 11 -2.61 5.59 0.72
N GLU A 12 -2.18 4.66 1.59
CA GLU A 12 -2.33 3.21 1.35
C GLU A 12 -3.80 2.83 1.12
N SER A 13 -4.69 3.38 1.94
CA SER A 13 -6.13 3.11 1.86
C SER A 13 -6.75 3.65 0.56
N ARG A 14 -6.31 4.82 0.09
CA ARG A 14 -6.69 5.38 -1.22
C ARG A 14 -6.24 4.47 -2.35
N PHE A 15 -4.97 4.09 -2.39
CA PHE A 15 -4.43 3.20 -3.42
C PHE A 15 -5.17 1.87 -3.50
N LYS A 16 -5.53 1.28 -2.36
CA LYS A 16 -6.33 0.04 -2.33
C LYS A 16 -7.72 0.23 -2.94
N ARG A 17 -8.39 1.35 -2.65
CA ARG A 17 -9.72 1.66 -3.23
C ARG A 17 -9.62 1.87 -4.74
N ASP A 18 -8.68 2.69 -5.18
CA ASP A 18 -8.50 3.01 -6.59
C ASP A 18 -8.20 1.76 -7.42
N PHE A 19 -7.44 0.81 -6.85
CA PHE A 19 -7.19 -0.48 -7.51
C PHE A 19 -8.46 -1.36 -7.61
N ILE A 20 -9.29 -1.39 -6.56
CA ILE A 20 -10.56 -2.12 -6.60
C ILE A 20 -11.50 -1.50 -7.65
N GLU A 21 -11.55 -0.18 -7.74
CA GLU A 21 -12.32 0.53 -8.76
C GLU A 21 -11.79 0.24 -10.16
N PHE A 22 -10.47 0.27 -10.35
CA PHE A 22 -9.85 -0.16 -11.61
C PHE A 22 -10.23 -1.59 -11.99
N ALA A 23 -10.19 -2.53 -11.04
CA ALA A 23 -10.53 -3.93 -11.30
C ALA A 23 -12.01 -4.09 -11.73
N LYS A 24 -12.91 -3.29 -11.16
CA LYS A 24 -14.34 -3.26 -11.58
C LYS A 24 -14.48 -2.69 -12.98
N LEU A 25 -13.88 -1.54 -13.25
CA LEU A 25 -13.90 -0.92 -14.58
C LEU A 25 -13.33 -1.87 -15.65
N TRP A 26 -12.26 -2.58 -15.32
CA TRP A 26 -11.69 -3.58 -16.22
C TRP A 26 -12.65 -4.76 -16.45
N ALA A 27 -13.37 -5.22 -15.42
CA ALA A 27 -14.39 -6.25 -15.59
C ALA A 27 -15.52 -5.79 -16.54
N ASP A 28 -15.99 -4.56 -16.39
CA ASP A 28 -17.01 -3.97 -17.27
C ASP A 28 -16.50 -3.87 -18.72
N VAL A 29 -15.26 -3.40 -18.93
CA VAL A 29 -14.64 -3.36 -20.27
C VAL A 29 -14.56 -4.74 -20.91
N LYS A 30 -14.29 -5.79 -20.12
CA LYS A 30 -14.30 -7.17 -20.61
C LYS A 30 -15.68 -7.67 -20.99
N GLU A 31 -16.76 -7.03 -20.56
CA GLU A 31 -18.10 -7.39 -21.02
C GLU A 31 -18.29 -7.04 -22.51
N ASP A 32 -17.70 -5.94 -22.97
CA ASP A 32 -17.80 -5.47 -24.36
C ASP A 32 -16.61 -5.90 -25.22
N TRP A 33 -15.42 -6.01 -24.64
CA TRP A 33 -14.18 -6.35 -25.35
C TRP A 33 -13.72 -7.77 -25.00
N ARG A 34 -14.18 -8.77 -25.78
CA ARG A 34 -13.98 -10.21 -25.50
C ARG A 34 -13.03 -10.95 -26.45
N ASP A 35 -12.29 -10.23 -27.27
CA ASP A 35 -11.42 -10.83 -28.29
C ASP A 35 -10.05 -11.29 -27.72
N ASP A 36 -9.24 -11.91 -28.58
CA ASP A 36 -7.89 -12.35 -28.22
C ASP A 36 -6.90 -11.19 -28.00
N ARG A 37 -7.25 -9.94 -28.36
CA ARG A 37 -6.43 -8.77 -28.02
C ARG A 37 -6.67 -8.38 -26.58
N CYS A 38 -7.90 -8.43 -26.09
CA CYS A 38 -8.23 -8.20 -24.70
C CYS A 38 -7.48 -9.19 -23.77
N ARG A 39 -7.49 -10.48 -24.11
CA ARG A 39 -6.76 -11.52 -23.35
C ARG A 39 -5.26 -11.27 -23.30
N ARG A 40 -4.65 -10.91 -24.44
CA ARG A 40 -3.22 -10.58 -24.50
C ARG A 40 -2.90 -9.34 -23.69
N PHE A 41 -3.71 -8.30 -23.80
CA PHE A 41 -3.53 -7.08 -23.02
C PHE A 41 -3.58 -7.36 -21.51
N GLU A 42 -4.55 -8.16 -21.05
CA GLU A 42 -4.66 -8.55 -19.64
C GLU A 42 -3.41 -9.30 -19.17
N GLN A 43 -2.95 -10.28 -19.95
CA GLN A 43 -1.77 -11.09 -19.61
C GLN A 43 -0.46 -10.29 -19.62
N GLU A 44 -0.27 -9.42 -20.62
CA GLU A 44 0.98 -8.69 -20.81
C GLU A 44 1.10 -7.46 -19.90
N HIS A 45 -0.01 -6.77 -19.64
CA HIS A 45 0.02 -5.46 -18.97
C HIS A 45 -0.64 -5.46 -17.59
N LEU A 46 -1.68 -6.27 -17.36
CA LEU A 46 -2.47 -6.19 -16.14
C LEU A 46 -2.15 -7.30 -15.12
N ALA A 47 -1.66 -8.45 -15.57
CA ALA A 47 -1.41 -9.61 -14.71
C ALA A 47 -0.45 -9.31 -13.55
N SER A 48 0.50 -8.38 -13.75
CA SER A 48 1.49 -8.01 -12.73
C SER A 48 0.99 -6.98 -11.72
N LEU A 49 -0.13 -6.30 -11.98
CA LEU A 49 -0.60 -5.19 -11.15
C LEU A 49 -1.04 -5.64 -9.76
N GLY A 50 -1.86 -6.70 -9.67
CA GLY A 50 -2.32 -7.25 -8.39
C GLY A 50 -1.16 -7.70 -7.48
N PRO A 51 -0.24 -8.56 -7.97
CA PRO A 51 0.95 -8.95 -7.20
C PRO A 51 1.84 -7.77 -6.80
N SER A 52 1.96 -6.75 -7.65
CA SER A 52 2.76 -5.56 -7.35
C SER A 52 2.13 -4.69 -6.27
N LEU A 53 0.80 -4.53 -6.29
CA LEU A 53 0.08 -3.82 -5.24
C LEU A 53 0.16 -4.54 -3.88
N ASN A 54 0.09 -5.87 -3.89
CA ASN A 54 0.26 -6.67 -2.67
C ASN A 54 1.65 -6.48 -2.07
N ARG A 55 2.70 -6.52 -2.89
CA ARG A 55 4.08 -6.25 -2.45
C ARG A 55 4.25 -4.83 -1.92
N PHE A 56 3.68 -3.84 -2.61
CA PHE A 56 3.70 -2.45 -2.17
C PHE A 56 3.01 -2.27 -0.81
N THR A 57 1.82 -2.83 -0.65
CA THR A 57 1.05 -2.84 0.59
C THR A 57 1.84 -3.48 1.74
N ALA A 58 2.46 -4.64 1.49
CA ALA A 58 3.27 -5.31 2.49
C ALA A 58 4.47 -4.45 2.95
N GLY A 59 5.18 -3.84 2.00
CA GLY A 59 6.30 -2.94 2.30
C GLY A 59 5.87 -1.69 3.09
N LEU A 60 4.72 -1.10 2.77
CA LEU A 60 4.17 0.02 3.55
C LEU A 60 3.82 -0.36 4.99
N ASN A 61 3.25 -1.55 5.17
CA ASN A 61 2.94 -2.06 6.51
C ASN A 61 4.21 -2.33 7.32
N GLU A 62 5.25 -2.88 6.69
CA GLU A 62 6.55 -3.06 7.34
C GLU A 62 7.18 -1.72 7.74
N LEU A 63 7.19 -0.74 6.83
CA LEU A 63 7.70 0.60 7.10
C LEU A 63 6.96 1.25 8.28
N THR A 64 5.63 1.22 8.27
CA THR A 64 4.77 1.74 9.34
C THR A 64 5.11 1.09 10.68
N ASN A 65 5.34 -0.22 10.70
CA ASN A 65 5.72 -0.95 11.91
C ASN A 65 7.11 -0.55 12.41
N LYS A 66 8.09 -0.37 11.52
CA LYS A 66 9.45 0.07 11.88
C LYS A 66 9.45 1.48 12.49
N ILE A 67 8.66 2.39 11.92
CA ILE A 67 8.52 3.74 12.46
C ILE A 67 7.87 3.71 13.85
N ARG A 68 6.79 2.93 14.03
CA ARG A 68 6.17 2.75 15.36
C ARG A 68 7.14 2.18 16.40
N GLN A 69 8.03 1.26 15.99
CA GLN A 69 9.07 0.72 16.87
C GLN A 69 10.10 1.79 17.23
N ALA A 70 10.54 2.59 16.26
CA ALA A 70 11.47 3.69 16.50
C ALA A 70 10.87 4.77 17.42
N ASP A 71 9.61 5.18 17.19
CA ASP A 71 8.91 6.15 18.04
C ASP A 71 8.80 5.65 19.48
N ARG A 72 8.56 4.35 19.69
CA ARG A 72 8.53 3.75 21.04
C ARG A 72 9.90 3.75 21.71
N ALA A 73 10.96 3.37 20.97
CA ALA A 73 12.32 3.36 21.51
C ALA A 73 12.77 4.77 21.94
N LEU A 74 12.45 5.78 21.14
CA LEU A 74 12.74 7.18 21.46
C LEU A 74 11.93 7.71 22.65
N ALA A 75 10.73 7.17 22.89
CA ALA A 75 9.91 7.55 24.04
C ALA A 75 10.36 6.88 25.36
N ASP A 76 10.93 5.68 25.29
CA ASP A 76 11.47 4.94 26.46
C ASP A 76 12.82 5.53 26.95
N GLU A 77 13.57 6.25 26.12
CA GLU A 77 14.77 7.02 26.51
C GLU A 77 14.43 8.35 27.24
N GLY A 78 13.35 8.39 28.02
CA GLY A 78 13.05 9.48 28.95
C GLY A 78 14.18 9.68 29.98
N PRO A 79 14.30 10.88 30.59
CA PRO A 79 15.50 11.31 31.31
C PRO A 79 15.91 10.30 32.37
N SER A 80 17.18 9.86 32.29
CA SER A 80 17.80 8.98 33.27
C SER A 80 17.60 9.55 34.70
N PRO A 81 17.29 8.73 35.72
CA PRO A 81 17.09 9.20 37.10
C PRO A 81 18.28 9.93 37.72
N ASP A 82 19.46 9.84 37.10
CA ASP A 82 20.71 10.45 37.56
C ASP A 82 20.84 11.96 37.28
N GLN A 83 19.78 12.64 36.83
CA GLN A 83 19.75 14.11 36.63
C GLN A 83 18.93 14.87 37.70
N LEU A 84 18.91 14.38 38.95
CA LEU A 84 18.43 15.13 40.12
C LEU A 84 19.58 15.69 40.96
#